data_AF-A0A9D2P527-F1
#
_entry.id   AF-A0A9D2P527-F1
#
_cell.length_a   1.000
_cell.length_b   1.000
_cell.length_c   1.000
_cell.angle_alpha   90.00
_cell.angle_beta   90.00
_cell.angle_gamma   90.00
#
_symmetry.space_group_name_H-M   'P 1'
#
loop_
_entity.id
_entity.type
_entity.pdbx_description
1 polymer ?
#
loop_
_entity_poly.entity_id
_entity_poly.type
_entity_poly.pdbx_seq_one_letter_code
_entity_poly.pdbx_strand_id
1 'polypeptide(L)'
;MSTKSSGHVGVAWHKGINKWIAYINIGGHRTYLGNFENLEDAISAREKAESNFVRPKGKIASEKEQRLADAERERSHYKNADMSKLSVDQRAYLLDYLNGMRAQDIADKYGVNKPVVYSRIREAKRLIDTGFAHRPEEITNRKKYARKYYQEHKEQIKEQASKYAAEHPDEVRQTQKQSYKQNRKQRIEYMKQYNKHYYQKNRDRILARAKERRQKRLNDTPEQ
;
A
#
# COMPACT_ATOMS: atom_id res chain seq x y z
N MET A 1 -44.03 -0.07 0.12
CA MET A 1 -44.26 -0.72 -1.19
C MET A 1 -44.29 0.36 -2.26
N SER A 2 -43.41 0.31 -3.26
CA SER A 2 -43.30 1.37 -4.28
C SER A 2 -44.33 1.14 -5.39
N THR A 3 -45.25 2.10 -5.54
CA THR A 3 -46.38 2.07 -6.47
C THR A 3 -45.90 2.34 -7.90
N LYS A 4 -45.82 1.31 -8.73
CA LYS A 4 -45.41 1.39 -10.14
C LYS A 4 -46.56 1.97 -10.97
N SER A 5 -46.37 3.17 -11.54
CA SER A 5 -47.34 3.84 -12.41
C SER A 5 -47.56 3.17 -13.78
N SER A 6 -46.73 2.17 -14.12
CA SER A 6 -46.74 1.47 -15.41
C SER A 6 -46.91 -0.05 -15.31
N GLY A 7 -46.96 -0.64 -14.10
CA GLY A 7 -46.94 -2.09 -13.90
C GLY A 7 -45.61 -2.81 -14.20
N HIS A 8 -44.74 -2.27 -15.06
CA HIS A 8 -43.51 -2.92 -15.53
C HIS A 8 -42.22 -2.28 -14.95
N VAL A 9 -41.26 -3.11 -14.55
CA VAL A 9 -39.97 -2.65 -13.97
C VAL A 9 -39.06 -2.11 -15.07
N GLY A 10 -38.64 -0.85 -14.94
CA GLY A 10 -37.76 -0.21 -15.92
C GLY A 10 -38.51 0.44 -17.09
N VAL A 11 -39.83 0.59 -16.97
CA VAL A 11 -40.65 1.38 -17.92
C VAL A 11 -41.40 2.45 -17.13
N ALA A 12 -41.34 3.70 -17.56
CA ALA A 12 -42.00 4.82 -16.87
C ALA A 12 -42.55 5.85 -17.87
N TRP A 13 -43.61 6.57 -17.50
CA TRP A 13 -44.12 7.68 -18.30
C TRP A 13 -43.33 8.97 -17.99
N HIS A 14 -42.82 9.64 -19.03
CA HIS A 14 -42.08 10.89 -18.87
C HIS A 14 -42.96 12.10 -19.25
N LYS A 15 -43.48 12.80 -18.23
CA LYS A 15 -44.43 13.92 -18.38
C LYS A 15 -43.91 15.09 -19.21
N GLY A 16 -42.60 15.38 -19.18
CA GLY A 16 -42.03 16.54 -19.89
C GLY A 16 -41.89 16.35 -21.40
N ILE A 17 -41.93 15.10 -21.89
CA ILE A 17 -41.78 14.79 -23.33
C ILE A 17 -43.00 14.02 -23.87
N ASN A 18 -43.99 13.74 -23.01
CA ASN A 18 -45.18 12.94 -23.32
C ASN A 18 -44.87 11.60 -24.02
N LYS A 19 -43.84 10.89 -23.54
CA LYS A 19 -43.44 9.56 -24.06
C LYS A 19 -43.16 8.57 -22.93
N TRP A 20 -43.35 7.29 -23.21
CA TRP A 20 -42.88 6.18 -22.39
C TRP A 20 -41.37 6.05 -22.50
N ILE A 21 -40.67 5.88 -21.39
CA ILE A 21 -39.23 5.66 -21.35
C ILE A 21 -38.93 4.25 -20.85
N ALA A 22 -38.01 3.56 -21.52
CA ALA A 22 -37.51 2.26 -21.09
C ALA A 22 -36.04 2.36 -20.65
N TYR A 23 -35.70 1.66 -19.57
CA TYR A 23 -34.34 1.59 -19.02
C TYR A 23 -34.10 0.25 -18.32
N ILE A 24 -32.84 -0.20 -18.30
CA ILE A 24 -32.38 -1.41 -17.59
C ILE A 24 -31.23 -1.06 -16.65
N ASN A 25 -31.16 -1.70 -15.48
CA ASN A 25 -30.02 -1.59 -14.59
C ASN A 25 -29.10 -2.80 -14.78
N ILE A 26 -27.86 -2.58 -15.24
CA ILE A 26 -26.85 -3.62 -15.48
C ILE A 26 -25.62 -3.29 -14.65
N GLY A 27 -25.19 -4.21 -13.78
CA GLY A 27 -23.99 -4.03 -12.96
C GLY A 27 -24.02 -2.80 -12.04
N GLY A 28 -25.22 -2.35 -11.64
CA GLY A 28 -25.41 -1.14 -10.84
C GLY A 28 -25.50 0.17 -11.64
N HIS A 29 -25.39 0.13 -12.97
CA HIS A 29 -25.53 1.29 -13.85
C HIS A 29 -26.85 1.27 -14.63
N ARG A 30 -27.50 2.42 -14.77
CA ARG A 30 -28.78 2.56 -15.51
C ARG A 30 -28.50 2.84 -16.98
N THR A 31 -28.82 1.88 -17.85
CA THR A 31 -28.75 2.02 -19.31
C THR A 31 -30.10 2.48 -19.84
N TYR A 32 -30.09 3.55 -20.61
CA TYR A 32 -31.28 4.07 -21.31
C TYR A 32 -31.53 3.26 -22.58
N LEU A 33 -32.76 2.78 -22.77
CA LEU A 33 -33.15 1.95 -23.92
C LEU A 33 -33.89 2.74 -24.99
N GLY A 34 -34.48 3.88 -24.63
CA GLY A 34 -35.17 4.77 -25.56
C GLY A 34 -36.48 5.35 -25.01
N ASN A 35 -37.15 6.11 -25.87
CA ASN A 35 -38.40 6.81 -25.65
C ASN A 35 -39.40 6.39 -26.73
N PHE A 36 -40.61 6.03 -26.32
CA PHE A 36 -41.62 5.38 -27.13
C PHE A 36 -42.97 6.07 -26.95
N GLU A 37 -43.79 6.07 -27.99
CA GLU A 37 -45.12 6.67 -27.94
C GLU A 37 -46.13 5.71 -27.29
N ASN A 38 -45.93 4.41 -27.49
CA ASN A 38 -46.76 3.35 -26.92
C ASN A 38 -46.08 2.65 -25.74
N LEU A 39 -46.89 2.18 -24.79
CA LEU A 39 -46.41 1.41 -23.64
C LEU A 39 -45.83 0.06 -24.07
N GLU A 40 -46.49 -0.64 -25.00
CA GLU A 40 -46.09 -1.94 -25.51
C GLU A 40 -44.69 -1.92 -26.15
N ASP A 41 -44.39 -0.87 -26.93
CA ASP A 41 -43.07 -0.71 -27.55
C ASP A 41 -41.96 -0.53 -26.51
N ALA A 42 -42.25 0.21 -25.44
CA ALA A 42 -41.32 0.38 -24.32
C ALA A 42 -41.09 -0.94 -23.54
N ILE A 43 -42.14 -1.75 -23.37
CA ILE A 43 -42.06 -3.08 -22.74
C ILE A 43 -41.24 -4.03 -23.62
N SER A 44 -41.54 -4.11 -24.92
CA SER A 44 -40.79 -4.96 -25.87
C SER A 44 -39.31 -4.59 -25.93
N ALA A 45 -38.98 -3.29 -25.95
CA ALA A 45 -37.59 -2.83 -25.88
C ALA A 45 -36.89 -3.27 -24.58
N ARG A 46 -37.62 -3.23 -23.45
CA ARG A 46 -37.13 -3.69 -22.15
C ARG A 46 -36.87 -5.19 -22.12
N GLU A 47 -37.79 -6.01 -22.62
CA GLU A 47 -37.67 -7.47 -22.68
C GLU A 47 -36.55 -7.91 -23.62
N LYS A 48 -36.42 -7.27 -24.77
CA LYS A 48 -35.31 -7.52 -25.71
C LYS A 48 -33.96 -7.19 -25.08
N ALA A 49 -33.89 -6.13 -24.29
CA ALA A 49 -32.70 -5.82 -23.50
C ALA A 49 -32.43 -6.88 -22.43
N GLU A 50 -33.46 -7.42 -21.74
CA GLU A 50 -33.24 -8.53 -20.81
C GLU A 50 -32.70 -9.76 -21.51
N SER A 51 -33.26 -10.16 -22.65
CA SER A 51 -32.76 -11.31 -23.41
C SER A 51 -31.28 -11.14 -23.82
N ASN A 52 -30.90 -9.94 -24.26
CA ASN A 52 -29.52 -9.64 -24.67
C ASN A 52 -28.53 -9.48 -23.50
N PHE A 53 -29.00 -9.00 -22.34
CA PHE A 53 -28.14 -8.64 -21.20
C PHE A 53 -28.23 -9.57 -20.00
N VAL A 54 -29.14 -10.55 -20.00
CA VAL A 54 -29.14 -11.64 -19.01
C VAL A 54 -27.83 -12.39 -19.18
N ARG A 55 -26.86 -12.10 -18.30
CA ARG A 55 -25.77 -13.02 -18.03
C ARG A 55 -26.44 -14.37 -17.76
N PRO A 56 -26.15 -15.42 -18.55
CA PRO A 56 -26.82 -16.69 -18.39
C PRO A 56 -26.60 -17.17 -16.95
N LYS A 57 -27.70 -17.35 -16.21
CA LYS A 57 -27.69 -17.71 -14.77
C LYS A 57 -26.85 -18.98 -14.50
N GLY A 58 -26.72 -19.87 -15.49
CA GLY A 58 -25.88 -21.07 -15.44
C GLY A 58 -24.36 -20.81 -15.42
N LYS A 59 -23.86 -19.74 -16.07
CA LYS A 59 -22.43 -19.39 -16.02
C LYS A 59 -22.01 -18.86 -14.63
N ILE A 60 -22.93 -18.20 -13.92
CA ILE A 60 -22.64 -17.62 -12.60
C ILE A 60 -22.44 -18.72 -11.55
N ALA A 61 -23.22 -19.81 -11.62
CA ALA A 61 -23.10 -20.95 -10.71
C ALA A 61 -21.80 -21.74 -10.96
N SER A 62 -21.50 -22.09 -12.21
CA SER A 62 -20.27 -22.82 -12.56
C SER A 62 -19.01 -22.00 -12.32
N GLU A 63 -19.01 -20.69 -12.60
CA GLU A 63 -17.89 -19.80 -12.26
C GLU A 63 -17.73 -19.62 -10.74
N LYS A 64 -18.83 -19.64 -9.97
CA LYS A 64 -18.77 -19.56 -8.50
C LYS A 64 -18.20 -20.85 -7.92
N GLU A 65 -18.61 -22.01 -8.42
CA GLU A 65 -18.08 -23.33 -8.05
C GLU A 65 -16.61 -23.46 -8.44
N GLN A 66 -16.22 -23.06 -9.65
CA GLN A 66 -14.82 -23.01 -10.08
C GLN A 66 -14.00 -22.07 -9.19
N ARG A 67 -14.49 -20.87 -8.88
CA ARG A 67 -13.82 -19.95 -7.94
C ARG A 67 -13.67 -20.55 -6.54
N LEU A 68 -14.66 -21.30 -6.07
CA LEU A 68 -14.62 -21.95 -4.77
C LEU A 68 -13.57 -23.09 -4.76
N ALA A 69 -13.57 -23.92 -5.81
CA ALA A 69 -12.60 -24.99 -6.01
C ALA A 69 -11.18 -24.46 -6.19
N ASP A 70 -10.99 -23.38 -6.96
CA ASP A 70 -9.70 -22.70 -7.11
C ASP A 70 -9.23 -22.09 -5.78
N ALA A 71 -10.14 -21.49 -5.00
CA ALA A 71 -9.81 -20.96 -3.66
C ALA A 71 -9.47 -22.08 -2.66
N GLU A 72 -10.10 -23.25 -2.77
CA GLU A 72 -9.84 -24.42 -1.94
C GLU A 72 -8.51 -25.10 -2.31
N ARG A 73 -8.20 -25.19 -3.61
CA ARG A 73 -6.89 -25.60 -4.13
C ARG A 73 -5.80 -24.63 -3.71
N GLU A 74 -6.04 -23.33 -3.85
CA GLU A 74 -5.12 -22.27 -3.42
C GLU A 74 -4.87 -22.34 -1.91
N ARG A 75 -5.93 -22.55 -1.10
CA ARG A 75 -5.78 -22.74 0.34
C ARG A 75 -4.93 -23.95 0.68
N SER A 76 -5.13 -25.07 -0.01
CA SER A 76 -4.38 -26.31 0.22
C SER A 76 -2.91 -26.18 -0.17
N HIS A 77 -2.61 -25.52 -1.30
CA HIS A 77 -1.23 -25.24 -1.74
C HIS A 77 -0.44 -24.47 -0.68
N TYR A 78 -0.99 -23.36 -0.18
CA TYR A 78 -0.28 -22.53 0.79
C TYR A 78 -0.29 -23.12 2.21
N LYS A 79 -1.32 -23.87 2.62
CA LYS A 79 -1.38 -24.47 3.97
C LYS A 79 -0.32 -25.55 4.19
N ASN A 80 0.05 -26.26 3.12
CA ASN A 80 1.03 -27.34 3.15
C ASN A 80 2.44 -26.90 2.74
N ALA A 81 2.63 -25.62 2.38
CA ALA A 81 3.93 -25.10 1.95
C ALA A 81 4.90 -24.91 3.12
N ASP A 82 6.21 -25.01 2.84
CA ASP A 82 7.24 -24.65 3.80
C ASP A 82 7.24 -23.14 4.08
N MET A 83 6.85 -22.76 5.30
CA MET A 83 6.74 -21.39 5.78
C MET A 83 7.97 -20.92 6.59
N SER A 84 9.06 -21.68 6.62
CA SER A 84 10.27 -21.36 7.39
C SER A 84 10.92 -20.03 6.98
N LYS A 85 10.80 -19.66 5.70
CA LYS A 85 11.34 -18.41 5.12
C LYS A 85 10.48 -17.18 5.38
N LEU A 86 9.26 -17.35 5.91
CA LEU A 86 8.36 -16.25 6.21
C LEU A 86 8.70 -15.60 7.55
N SER A 87 8.52 -14.27 7.62
CA SER A 87 8.56 -13.59 8.92
C SER A 87 7.41 -14.07 9.82
N VAL A 88 7.53 -13.84 11.13
CA VAL A 88 6.48 -14.21 12.10
C VAL A 88 5.13 -13.61 11.71
N ASP A 89 5.11 -12.32 11.35
CA ASP A 89 3.91 -11.62 10.90
C ASP A 89 3.36 -12.19 9.58
N GLN A 90 4.23 -12.41 8.59
CA GLN A 90 3.81 -12.95 7.28
C GLN A 90 3.17 -14.32 7.43
N ARG A 91 3.78 -15.20 8.23
CA ARG A 91 3.27 -16.54 8.53
C ARG A 91 1.94 -16.47 9.28
N ALA A 92 1.88 -15.69 10.36
CA ALA A 92 0.68 -15.58 11.17
C ALA A 92 -0.52 -15.04 10.36
N TYR A 93 -0.30 -14.02 9.55
CA TYR A 93 -1.38 -13.37 8.79
C TYR A 93 -1.86 -14.27 7.66
N LEU A 94 -0.93 -14.97 6.99
CA LEU A 94 -1.27 -15.95 5.97
C LEU A 94 -2.09 -17.10 6.57
N LEU A 95 -1.68 -17.67 7.72
CA LEU A 95 -2.39 -18.77 8.36
C LEU A 95 -3.80 -18.37 8.80
N ASP A 96 -3.97 -17.23 9.48
CA ASP A 96 -5.29 -16.74 9.89
C ASP A 96 -6.20 -16.51 8.68
N TYR A 97 -5.66 -15.96 7.59
CA TYR A 97 -6.38 -15.76 6.34
C TYR A 97 -6.78 -17.09 5.68
N LEU A 98 -5.87 -18.07 5.64
CA LEU A 98 -6.12 -19.40 5.10
C LEU A 98 -7.13 -20.20 5.95
N ASN A 99 -7.21 -19.92 7.25
CA ASN A 99 -8.22 -20.44 8.16
C ASN A 99 -9.58 -19.73 8.02
N GLY A 100 -9.69 -18.71 7.16
CA GLY A 100 -10.94 -18.05 6.83
C GLY A 100 -11.23 -16.77 7.60
N MET A 101 -10.31 -16.28 8.43
CA MET A 101 -10.46 -14.93 9.00
C MET A 101 -10.47 -13.86 7.91
N ARG A 102 -11.30 -12.84 8.07
CA ARG A 102 -11.31 -11.71 7.13
C ARG A 102 -10.08 -10.85 7.40
N ALA A 103 -9.57 -10.21 6.34
CA ALA A 103 -8.42 -9.32 6.47
C ALA A 103 -8.63 -8.16 7.46
N GLN A 104 -9.89 -7.76 7.70
CA GLN A 104 -10.23 -6.76 8.72
C GLN A 104 -10.02 -7.33 10.12
N ASP A 105 -10.56 -8.51 10.41
CA ASP A 105 -10.42 -9.17 11.71
C ASP A 105 -8.94 -9.48 12.04
N ILE A 106 -8.14 -9.82 11.02
CA ILE A 106 -6.69 -9.99 11.17
C ILE A 106 -6.02 -8.65 11.52
N ALA A 107 -6.40 -7.57 10.83
CA ALA A 107 -5.89 -6.23 11.13
C ALA A 107 -6.17 -5.83 12.58
N ASP A 108 -7.40 -6.04 13.04
CA ASP A 108 -7.83 -5.72 14.40
C ASP A 108 -7.10 -6.61 15.42
N LYS A 109 -6.94 -7.92 15.15
CA LYS A 109 -6.21 -8.87 16.01
C LYS A 109 -4.75 -8.49 16.25
N TYR A 110 -4.06 -7.98 15.23
CA TYR A 110 -2.64 -7.63 15.32
C TYR A 110 -2.38 -6.13 15.47
N GLY A 111 -3.41 -5.30 15.59
CA GLY A 111 -3.29 -3.85 15.74
C GLY A 111 -2.63 -3.16 14.52
N VAL A 112 -2.90 -3.66 13.31
CA VAL A 112 -2.33 -3.14 12.06
C VAL A 112 -3.42 -2.69 11.09
N ASN A 113 -3.07 -1.84 10.13
CA ASN A 113 -4.02 -1.43 9.10
C ASN A 113 -4.29 -2.55 8.09
N LYS A 114 -5.55 -2.68 7.62
CA LYS A 114 -5.98 -3.67 6.61
C LYS A 114 -5.09 -3.75 5.35
N PRO A 115 -4.59 -2.65 4.76
CA PRO A 115 -3.67 -2.73 3.62
C PRO A 115 -2.36 -3.45 3.94
N VAL A 116 -1.87 -3.34 5.17
CA VAL A 116 -0.64 -4.02 5.63
C VAL A 116 -0.85 -5.53 5.69
N VAL A 117 -2.04 -5.97 6.12
CA VAL A 117 -2.42 -7.40 6.10
C VAL A 117 -2.33 -7.95 4.68
N TYR A 118 -2.94 -7.27 3.70
CA TYR A 118 -2.88 -7.70 2.30
C TYR A 118 -1.47 -7.67 1.72
N SER A 119 -0.65 -6.68 2.06
CA SER A 119 0.74 -6.62 1.55
C SER A 119 1.55 -7.80 2.08
N ARG A 120 1.45 -8.09 3.38
CA ARG A 120 2.18 -9.20 4.02
C ARG A 120 1.73 -10.57 3.51
N ILE A 121 0.43 -10.79 3.32
CA ILE A 121 -0.09 -12.03 2.73
C ILE A 121 0.41 -12.18 1.29
N ARG A 122 0.41 -11.10 0.49
CA ARG A 122 0.90 -11.12 -0.89
C ARG A 122 2.40 -11.44 -0.96
N GLU A 123 3.20 -10.79 -0.13
CA GLU A 123 4.63 -11.06 -0.01
C GLU A 123 4.89 -12.51 0.41
N ALA A 124 4.12 -13.03 1.38
CA ALA A 124 4.23 -14.41 1.83
C ALA A 124 3.97 -15.42 0.72
N LYS A 125 2.89 -15.23 -0.06
CA LYS A 125 2.59 -16.07 -1.22
C LYS A 125 3.71 -16.04 -2.26
N ARG A 126 4.23 -14.84 -2.59
CA ARG A 126 5.35 -14.70 -3.53
C ARG A 126 6.63 -15.39 -3.05
N LEU A 127 6.92 -15.33 -1.75
CA LEU A 127 8.05 -16.04 -1.14
C LEU A 127 7.89 -17.56 -1.25
N ILE A 128 6.68 -18.08 -1.06
CA ILE A 128 6.39 -19.52 -1.24
C ILE A 128 6.53 -19.91 -2.72
N ASP A 129 5.93 -19.14 -3.63
CA ASP A 129 5.85 -19.50 -5.04
C ASP A 129 7.17 -19.30 -5.80
N THR A 130 7.94 -18.27 -5.45
CA THR A 130 9.14 -17.86 -6.22
C THR A 130 10.41 -17.75 -5.38
N GLY A 131 10.32 -17.88 -4.06
CA GLY A 131 11.46 -17.65 -3.15
C GLY A 131 11.79 -16.18 -2.91
N PHE A 132 11.14 -15.23 -3.60
CA PHE A 132 11.41 -13.80 -3.48
C PHE A 132 10.12 -12.99 -3.29
N ALA A 133 10.09 -12.08 -2.31
CA ALA A 133 8.96 -11.17 -2.11
C ALA A 133 8.84 -10.11 -3.22
N HIS A 134 9.99 -9.67 -3.74
CA HIS A 134 10.10 -8.67 -4.80
C HIS A 134 11.17 -9.08 -5.81
N ARG A 135 10.91 -8.81 -7.08
CA ARG A 135 11.93 -8.99 -8.12
C ARG A 135 13.00 -7.91 -7.99
N PRO A 136 14.26 -8.18 -8.36
CA PRO A 136 15.33 -7.18 -8.33
C PRO A 136 14.96 -5.87 -9.04
N GLU A 137 14.29 -5.96 -10.19
CA GLU A 137 13.81 -4.82 -10.98
C GLU A 137 12.75 -3.99 -10.25
N GLU A 138 11.85 -4.62 -9.49
CA GLU A 138 10.85 -3.90 -8.69
C GLU A 138 11.53 -3.08 -7.59
N ILE A 139 12.57 -3.64 -6.97
CA ILE A 139 13.36 -2.98 -5.92
C ILE A 139 14.13 -1.79 -6.51
N THR A 140 14.79 -1.96 -7.66
CA THR A 140 15.54 -0.88 -8.32
C THR A 140 14.61 0.24 -8.77
N ASN A 141 13.47 -0.10 -9.37
CA ASN A 141 12.47 0.88 -9.78
C ASN A 141 11.88 1.64 -8.59
N ARG A 142 11.56 0.97 -7.48
CA ARG A 142 11.09 1.62 -6.24
C ARG A 142 12.13 2.61 -5.70
N LYS A 143 13.41 2.24 -5.66
CA LYS A 143 14.52 3.12 -5.24
C LYS A 143 14.67 4.32 -6.18
N LYS A 144 14.60 4.09 -7.50
CA LYS A 144 14.67 5.15 -8.52
C LYS A 144 13.52 6.15 -8.35
N TYR A 145 12.29 5.64 -8.21
CA TYR A 145 11.11 6.47 -7.97
C TYR A 145 11.22 7.27 -6.67
N ALA A 146 11.58 6.64 -5.55
CA ALA A 146 11.73 7.31 -4.26
C ALA A 146 12.80 8.43 -4.31
N ARG A 147 13.91 8.20 -5.02
CA ARG A 147 14.95 9.22 -5.23
C ARG A 147 14.44 10.38 -6.07
N LYS A 148 13.74 10.10 -7.18
CA LYS A 148 13.14 11.12 -8.05
C LYS A 148 12.14 11.97 -7.28
N TYR A 149 11.22 11.32 -6.56
CA TYR A 149 10.23 11.99 -5.70
C TYR A 149 10.90 12.88 -4.66
N TYR A 150 11.91 12.37 -3.93
CA TYR A 150 12.63 13.19 -2.96
C TYR A 150 13.32 14.39 -3.60
N GLN A 151 13.87 14.25 -4.80
CA GLN A 151 14.51 15.35 -5.52
C GLN A 151 13.49 16.42 -5.92
N GLU A 152 12.34 16.03 -6.45
CA GLU A 152 11.26 16.92 -6.90
C GLU A 152 10.57 17.62 -5.72
N HIS A 153 10.46 16.95 -4.57
CA HIS A 153 9.73 17.44 -3.40
C HIS A 153 10.62 17.84 -2.22
N LYS A 154 11.94 17.91 -2.41
CA LYS A 154 12.93 18.11 -1.33
C LYS A 154 12.63 19.32 -0.45
N GLU A 155 12.36 20.45 -1.08
CA GLU A 155 12.17 21.72 -0.36
C GLU A 155 10.83 21.73 0.37
N GLN A 156 9.76 21.21 -0.24
CA GLN A 156 8.45 21.04 0.42
C GLN A 156 8.55 20.12 1.65
N ILE A 157 9.25 18.99 1.52
CA ILE A 157 9.46 18.04 2.62
C ILE A 157 10.22 18.69 3.78
N LYS A 158 11.29 19.46 3.48
CA LYS A 158 12.04 20.20 4.51
C LYS A 158 11.20 21.27 5.18
N GLU A 159 10.41 22.01 4.41
CA GLU A 159 9.54 23.06 4.93
C GLU A 159 8.49 22.47 5.88
N GLN A 160 7.83 21.38 5.46
CA GLN A 160 6.87 20.66 6.31
C GLN A 160 7.53 20.10 7.57
N ALA A 161 8.73 19.51 7.46
CA ALA A 161 9.48 19.01 8.61
C ALA A 161 9.88 20.14 9.57
N SER A 162 10.26 21.30 9.04
CA SER A 162 10.60 22.50 9.83
C SER A 162 9.38 23.05 10.56
N LYS A 163 8.22 23.13 9.89
CA LYS A 163 6.95 23.55 10.51
C LYS A 163 6.55 22.61 11.63
N TYR A 164 6.53 21.30 11.36
CA TYR A 164 6.22 20.28 12.37
C TYR A 164 7.16 20.37 13.58
N ALA A 165 8.46 20.59 13.37
CA ALA A 165 9.42 20.71 14.46
C ALA A 165 9.25 22.00 15.30
N ALA A 166 8.80 23.09 14.69
CA ALA A 166 8.46 24.32 15.41
C ALA A 166 7.19 24.15 16.25
N GLU A 167 6.20 23.44 15.73
CA GLU A 167 4.93 23.17 16.43
C GLU A 167 5.05 22.07 17.51
N HIS A 168 5.95 21.10 17.34
CA HIS A 168 6.07 19.91 18.21
C HIS A 168 7.51 19.71 18.74
N PRO A 169 8.12 20.70 19.42
CA PRO A 169 9.54 20.67 19.79
C PRO A 169 9.89 19.53 20.75
N ASP A 170 9.00 19.21 21.70
CA ASP A 170 9.24 18.17 22.71
C ASP A 170 9.12 16.76 22.11
N GLU A 171 8.13 16.50 21.25
CA GLU A 171 8.00 15.23 20.53
C GLU A 171 9.21 14.97 19.64
N VAL A 172 9.68 16.00 18.93
CA VAL A 172 10.89 15.91 18.10
C VAL A 172 12.12 15.61 18.96
N ARG A 173 12.28 16.25 20.12
CA ARG A 173 13.40 15.97 21.03
C ARG A 173 13.34 14.54 21.59
N GLN A 174 12.16 14.07 21.96
CA GLN A 174 11.97 12.71 22.47
C GLN A 174 12.25 11.65 21.39
N THR A 175 11.70 11.82 20.19
CA THR A 175 11.94 10.91 19.05
C THR A 175 13.41 10.88 18.66
N GLN A 176 14.09 12.03 18.59
CA GLN A 176 15.54 12.09 18.36
C GLN A 176 16.33 11.34 19.44
N LYS A 177 15.96 11.51 20.72
CA LYS A 177 16.59 10.80 21.85
C LYS A 177 16.39 9.29 21.77
N GLN A 178 15.17 8.84 21.44
CA GLN A 178 14.84 7.42 21.27
C GLN A 178 15.61 6.80 20.09
N SER A 179 15.64 7.48 18.94
CA SER A 179 16.39 7.06 17.76
C SER A 179 17.89 6.95 18.04
N TYR A 180 18.46 7.92 18.75
CA TYR A 180 19.86 7.88 19.18
C TYR A 180 20.12 6.68 20.10
N LYS A 181 19.23 6.39 21.05
CA LYS A 181 19.36 5.26 21.99
C LYS A 181 19.31 3.91 21.26
N GLN A 182 18.35 3.73 20.36
CA GLN A 182 18.19 2.49 19.59
C GLN A 182 19.40 2.22 18.66
N ASN A 183 19.94 3.26 18.03
CA ASN A 183 21.02 3.14 17.06
C ASN A 183 22.42 3.39 17.65
N ARG A 184 22.54 3.60 18.97
CA ARG A 184 23.78 4.05 19.64
C ARG A 184 24.99 3.19 19.30
N LYS A 185 24.85 1.86 19.40
CA LYS A 185 25.96 0.92 19.20
C LYS A 185 26.47 0.96 17.77
N GLN A 186 25.57 0.81 16.80
CA GLN A 186 25.90 0.86 15.37
C GLN A 186 26.50 2.22 14.99
N ARG A 187 25.96 3.31 15.54
CA ARG A 187 26.45 4.66 15.27
C ARG A 187 27.85 4.90 15.83
N ILE A 188 28.15 4.43 17.05
CA ILE A 188 29.50 4.49 17.64
C ILE A 188 30.49 3.71 16.78
N GLU A 189 30.11 2.51 16.35
CA GLU A 189 30.96 1.64 15.55
C GLU A 189 31.24 2.22 14.17
N TYR A 190 30.21 2.69 13.47
CA TYR A 190 30.33 3.46 12.24
C TYR A 190 31.27 4.66 12.43
N MET A 191 31.09 5.44 13.50
CA MET A 191 31.91 6.63 13.73
C MET A 191 33.37 6.30 14.05
N LYS A 192 33.65 5.18 14.73
CA LYS A 192 35.01 4.68 14.92
C LYS A 192 35.67 4.35 13.58
N GLN A 193 34.96 3.63 12.69
CA GLN A 193 35.47 3.28 11.37
C GLN A 193 35.68 4.52 10.49
N TYR A 194 34.69 5.41 10.45
CA TYR A 194 34.76 6.68 9.72
C TYR A 194 35.93 7.54 10.22
N ASN A 195 36.04 7.74 11.53
CA ASN A 195 37.13 8.52 12.12
C ASN A 195 38.48 7.88 11.81
N LYS A 196 38.62 6.55 11.95
CA LYS A 196 39.85 5.83 11.59
C LYS A 196 40.24 6.11 10.13
N HIS A 197 39.30 5.98 9.20
CA HIS A 197 39.54 6.26 7.79
C HIS A 197 39.89 7.74 7.53
N TYR A 198 39.17 8.67 8.16
CA TYR A 198 39.43 10.10 8.06
C TYR A 198 40.82 10.47 8.59
N TYR A 199 41.22 9.93 9.76
CA TYR A 199 42.54 10.12 10.34
C TYR A 199 43.63 9.54 9.45
N GLN A 200 43.43 8.36 8.85
CA GLN A 200 44.38 7.77 7.90
C GLN A 200 44.57 8.67 6.67
N LYS A 201 43.47 9.16 6.08
CA LYS A 201 43.51 10.02 4.89
C LYS A 201 44.06 11.42 5.14
N ASN A 202 43.93 11.93 6.37
CA ASN A 202 44.32 13.30 6.72
C ASN A 202 45.45 13.35 7.76
N ARG A 203 46.18 12.24 7.94
CA ARG A 203 47.12 12.03 9.05
C ARG A 203 48.16 13.14 9.14
N ASP A 204 48.84 13.41 8.03
CA ASP A 204 49.96 14.34 7.99
C ASP A 204 49.51 15.77 8.27
N ARG A 205 48.36 16.18 7.70
CA ARG A 205 47.73 17.48 7.97
C ARG A 205 47.34 17.64 9.43
N ILE A 206 46.81 16.60 10.05
CA ILE A 206 46.40 16.62 11.47
C ILE A 206 47.63 16.71 12.38
N LEU A 207 48.69 15.93 12.10
CA LEU A 207 49.93 15.95 12.86
C LEU A 207 50.68 17.28 12.71
N ALA A 208 50.70 17.85 11.49
CA ALA A 208 51.28 19.18 11.24
C ALA A 208 50.58 20.26 12.06
N ARG A 209 49.24 20.32 12.04
CA ARG A 209 48.45 21.24 12.90
C ARG A 209 48.67 21.00 14.39
N ALA A 210 48.83 19.75 14.81
CA ALA A 210 49.11 19.43 16.21
C ALA A 210 50.50 19.93 16.64
N LYS A 211 51.51 19.76 15.78
CA LYS A 211 52.88 20.26 15.98
C LYS A 211 52.89 21.79 16.04
N GLU A 212 52.19 22.45 15.13
CA GLU A 212 52.06 23.91 15.07
C GLU A 212 51.38 24.47 16.34
N ARG A 213 50.28 23.86 16.79
CA ARG A 213 49.64 24.21 18.07
C ARG A 213 50.55 23.99 19.27
N ARG A 214 51.37 22.92 19.25
CA ARG A 214 52.31 22.63 20.32
C ARG A 214 53.42 23.69 20.36
N GLN A 215 53.99 24.03 19.22
CA GLN A 215 55.00 25.06 19.09
C GLN A 215 54.47 26.42 19.54
N LYS A 216 53.24 26.77 19.14
CA LYS A 216 52.59 28.01 19.58
C LYS A 216 52.45 28.07 21.10
N ARG A 217 51.99 26.99 21.75
CA ARG A 217 51.90 26.94 23.22
C ARG A 217 53.27 27.07 23.91
N LEU A 218 54.31 26.44 23.36
CA LEU A 218 55.68 26.56 23.88
C LEU A 218 56.20 27.99 23.78
N ASN A 219 55.93 28.68 22.67
CA ASN A 219 56.34 30.06 22.46
C ASN A 219 55.51 31.06 23.30
N ASP A 220 54.26 30.72 23.65
CA ASP A 220 53.34 31.56 24.45
C ASP A 220 53.50 31.32 25.98
N THR A 221 54.45 30.47 26.42
CA THR A 221 54.70 30.22 27.85
C THR A 221 55.78 31.20 28.35
N PRO A 222 55.50 32.11 29.30
CA PRO A 222 56.50 33.05 29.81
C PRO A 222 57.64 32.31 30.51
N GLU A 223 58.89 32.65 30.18
CA GLU A 223 60.06 32.20 30.95
C GLU A 223 59.95 32.76 32.38
N GLN A 224 59.95 31.86 33.38
CA GLN A 224 59.97 32.21 34.80
C GLN A 224 61.37 32.60 35.25
#